data_AF-A0A3B7MJS2-F1
#
_entry.id   AF-A0A3B7MJS2-F1
#
_cell.length_a   1.000
_cell.length_b   1.000
_cell.length_c   1.000
_cell.angle_alpha   90.00
_cell.angle_beta   90.00
_cell.angle_gamma   90.00
#
_symmetry.space_group_name_H-M   'P 1'
#
loop_
_entity.id
_entity.type
_entity.pdbx_description
1 polymer ?
#
loop_
_entity_poly.entity_id
_entity_poly.type
_entity_poly.pdbx_seq_one_letter_code
_entity_poly.pdbx_strand_id
1 'polypeptide(L)'
;MKIGTQNLNEKRKKAIKEATADVCKILASDEFKQRVLAQQWLVSCDLINGQPDVMTGQQVFDLINKKIPDYSVHPRHPWNAIAQTDPANDRVAIKPARIKNWNATDKKERANLINTIAHETMHILSGSFRDGGHGTTECPDARLVSYGIGNLVEELWLASHP
;
A
#
# COMPACT_ATOMS: atom_id res chain seq x y z
N MET A 1 -3.87 4.52 -12.83
CA MET A 1 -3.43 5.44 -11.78
C MET A 1 -2.30 6.30 -12.31
N LYS A 2 -2.36 7.62 -12.10
CA LYS A 2 -1.24 8.55 -12.29
C LYS A 2 -0.72 8.96 -10.92
N ILE A 3 0.60 8.94 -10.76
CA ILE A 3 1.24 9.38 -9.52
C ILE A 3 1.97 10.70 -9.72
N GLY A 4 1.56 11.72 -8.99
CA GLY A 4 2.27 13.00 -8.90
C GLY A 4 3.56 12.82 -8.11
N THR A 5 4.62 13.54 -8.48
CA THR A 5 5.95 13.45 -7.84
C THR A 5 6.49 14.83 -7.49
N GLN A 6 5.63 15.68 -6.92
CA GLN A 6 5.90 17.08 -6.61
C GLN A 6 7.06 17.20 -5.59
N ASN A 7 7.95 18.16 -5.80
CA ASN A 7 9.09 18.45 -4.91
C ASN A 7 10.06 17.27 -4.69
N LEU A 8 10.07 16.27 -5.59
CA LEU A 8 11.07 15.22 -5.64
C LEU A 8 12.15 15.56 -6.68
N ASN A 9 13.39 15.11 -6.47
CA ASN A 9 14.43 15.18 -7.51
C ASN A 9 14.22 14.06 -8.55
N GLU A 10 14.83 14.19 -9.74
CA GLU A 10 14.59 13.26 -10.86
C GLU A 10 14.84 11.79 -10.50
N LYS A 11 15.88 11.49 -9.73
CA LYS A 11 16.17 10.12 -9.28
C LYS A 11 15.02 9.54 -8.44
N ARG A 12 14.45 10.34 -7.53
CA ARG A 12 13.30 9.94 -6.70
C ARG A 12 12.01 9.87 -7.52
N LYS A 13 11.79 10.79 -8.47
CA LYS A 13 10.64 10.72 -9.38
C LYS A 13 10.64 9.42 -10.18
N LYS A 14 11.80 9.05 -10.73
CA LYS A 14 11.98 7.79 -11.46
C LYS A 14 11.67 6.58 -10.58
N ALA A 15 12.25 6.53 -9.37
CA ALA A 15 11.99 5.44 -8.42
C ALA A 15 10.50 5.28 -8.08
N ILE A 16 9.80 6.38 -7.78
CA ILE A 16 8.36 6.35 -7.50
C ILE A 16 7.58 5.83 -8.71
N LYS A 17 7.87 6.34 -9.92
CA LYS A 17 7.16 5.93 -11.14
C LYS A 17 7.37 4.45 -11.46
N GLU A 18 8.60 3.96 -11.36
CA GLU A 18 8.93 2.54 -11.61
C GLU A 18 8.25 1.63 -10.59
N ALA A 19 8.43 1.90 -9.29
CA ALA A 19 7.79 1.12 -8.23
C ALA A 19 6.26 1.15 -8.32
N THR A 20 5.68 2.29 -8.70
CA THR A 20 4.23 2.40 -8.93
C THR A 20 3.77 1.55 -10.11
N ALA A 21 4.53 1.54 -11.21
CA ALA A 21 4.20 0.71 -12.36
C ALA A 21 4.22 -0.78 -11.99
N ASP A 22 5.20 -1.21 -11.19
CA ASP A 22 5.28 -2.58 -10.67
C ASP A 22 4.09 -2.93 -9.77
N VAL A 23 3.72 -2.04 -8.84
CA VAL A 23 2.52 -2.21 -8.01
C VAL A 23 1.28 -2.37 -8.89
N CYS A 24 1.05 -1.47 -9.86
CA CYS A 24 -0.10 -1.57 -10.76
C CYS A 24 -0.12 -2.89 -11.56
N LYS A 25 1.05 -3.37 -12.01
CA LYS A 25 1.17 -4.64 -12.72
C LYS A 25 0.76 -5.82 -11.84
N ILE A 26 1.17 -5.81 -10.56
CA ILE A 26 0.83 -6.89 -9.61
C ILE A 26 -0.65 -6.84 -9.24
N LEU A 27 -1.21 -5.66 -8.95
CA LEU A 27 -2.64 -5.50 -8.64
C LEU A 27 -3.55 -5.98 -9.79
N ALA A 28 -3.06 -5.91 -11.03
CA ALA A 28 -3.76 -6.41 -12.21
C ALA A 28 -3.54 -7.91 -12.49
N SER A 29 -2.72 -8.60 -11.70
CA SER A 29 -2.39 -10.01 -11.94
C SER A 29 -3.45 -10.97 -11.40
N ASP A 30 -3.62 -12.11 -12.09
CA ASP A 30 -4.53 -13.16 -11.64
C ASP A 30 -4.11 -13.76 -10.30
N GLU A 31 -2.81 -13.91 -10.05
CA GLU A 31 -2.28 -14.45 -8.79
C GLU A 31 -2.66 -13.55 -7.60
N PHE A 32 -2.49 -12.23 -7.74
CA PHE A 32 -2.96 -11.27 -6.74
C PHE A 32 -4.46 -11.40 -6.50
N LYS A 33 -5.26 -11.42 -7.57
CA LYS A 33 -6.72 -11.60 -7.47
C LYS A 33 -7.08 -12.86 -6.68
N GLN A 34 -6.52 -14.01 -7.05
CA GLN A 34 -6.84 -15.27 -6.37
C GLN A 34 -6.52 -15.22 -4.87
N ARG A 35 -5.36 -14.66 -4.50
CA ARG A 35 -4.96 -14.54 -3.09
C ARG A 35 -5.83 -13.57 -2.31
N VAL A 36 -6.26 -12.46 -2.93
CA VAL A 36 -7.21 -11.54 -2.28
C VAL A 36 -8.57 -12.19 -2.05
N LEU A 37 -9.08 -12.90 -3.05
CA LEU A 37 -10.40 -13.56 -2.99
C LEU A 37 -10.45 -14.71 -1.98
N ALA A 38 -9.33 -15.38 -1.70
CA ALA A 38 -9.26 -16.55 -0.85
C ALA A 38 -9.43 -16.28 0.66
N GLN A 39 -9.47 -15.01 1.09
CA GLN A 39 -9.46 -14.66 2.51
C GLN A 39 -10.48 -13.58 2.89
N GLN A 40 -10.69 -13.44 4.20
CA GLN A 40 -11.40 -12.30 4.81
C GLN A 40 -10.40 -11.30 5.37
N TRP A 41 -10.75 -10.03 5.26
CA TRP A 41 -9.88 -8.91 5.56
C TRP A 41 -10.46 -8.04 6.66
N LEU A 42 -9.62 -7.55 7.56
CA LEU A 42 -9.97 -6.53 8.54
C LEU A 42 -9.89 -5.16 7.88
N VAL A 43 -10.95 -4.36 8.00
CA VAL A 43 -11.01 -2.97 7.50
C VAL A 43 -10.25 -2.05 8.45
N SER A 44 -10.50 -2.21 9.75
CA SER A 44 -9.75 -1.59 10.82
C SER A 44 -9.64 -2.54 12.01
N CYS A 45 -8.89 -2.14 13.03
CA CYS A 45 -8.85 -2.86 14.31
C CYS A 45 -10.05 -2.50 15.23
N ASP A 46 -11.01 -1.72 14.74
CA ASP A 46 -12.16 -1.31 15.54
C ASP A 46 -13.21 -2.42 15.58
N LEU A 47 -14.01 -2.43 16.65
CA LEU A 47 -15.18 -3.29 16.76
C LEU A 47 -16.43 -2.51 16.37
N ILE A 48 -17.18 -3.02 15.40
CA ILE A 48 -18.51 -2.52 15.04
C ILE A 48 -19.54 -3.38 15.75
N ASN A 49 -20.26 -2.80 16.70
CA ASN A 49 -21.24 -3.50 17.54
C ASN A 49 -20.66 -4.74 18.25
N GLY A 50 -19.40 -4.63 18.71
CA GLY A 50 -18.69 -5.72 19.39
C GLY A 50 -18.18 -6.82 18.47
N GLN A 51 -18.26 -6.65 17.14
CA GLN A 51 -17.74 -7.59 16.15
C GLN A 51 -16.60 -6.96 15.33
N PRO A 52 -15.61 -7.75 14.87
CA PRO A 52 -14.56 -7.25 14.00
C PRO A 52 -15.11 -6.63 12.72
N ASP A 53 -14.57 -5.48 12.31
CA ASP A 53 -14.90 -4.84 11.04
C ASP A 53 -14.24 -5.60 9.88
N VAL A 54 -15.00 -6.47 9.21
CA VAL A 54 -14.48 -7.40 8.18
C VAL A 54 -15.13 -7.21 6.81
N MET A 55 -14.31 -7.41 5.78
CA MET A 55 -14.73 -7.51 4.38
C MET A 55 -14.34 -8.85 3.79
N THR A 56 -15.17 -9.34 2.87
CA THR A 56 -14.82 -10.49 2.02
C THR A 56 -13.73 -10.09 1.02
N GLY A 57 -12.93 -11.07 0.59
CA GLY A 57 -11.96 -10.89 -0.48
C GLY A 57 -12.56 -10.31 -1.75
N GLN A 58 -13.79 -10.70 -2.10
CA GLN A 58 -14.51 -10.13 -3.25
C GLN A 58 -14.75 -8.63 -3.09
N GLN A 59 -15.23 -8.17 -1.93
CA GLN A 59 -15.47 -6.74 -1.71
C GLN A 59 -14.17 -5.93 -1.74
N VAL A 60 -13.08 -6.46 -1.20
CA VAL A 60 -11.74 -5.83 -1.27
C VAL A 60 -11.26 -5.75 -2.71
N PHE A 61 -11.33 -6.86 -3.46
CA PHE A 61 -10.92 -6.89 -4.85
C PHE A 61 -11.75 -5.95 -5.72
N ASP A 62 -13.07 -5.86 -5.51
CA ASP A 62 -13.93 -4.94 -6.23
C ASP A 62 -13.57 -3.47 -5.97
N LEU A 63 -13.11 -3.12 -4.76
CA LEU A 63 -12.60 -1.78 -4.45
C LEU A 63 -11.27 -1.50 -5.16
N ILE A 64 -10.34 -2.47 -5.17
CA ILE A 64 -9.03 -2.32 -5.83
C ILE A 64 -9.18 -2.27 -7.36
N ASN A 65 -10.11 -3.04 -7.91
CA ASN A 65 -10.38 -3.12 -9.34
C ASN A 65 -11.19 -1.92 -9.85
N LYS A 66 -11.85 -1.16 -8.96
CA LYS A 66 -12.28 0.21 -9.30
C LYS A 66 -11.04 1.03 -9.59
N LYS A 67 -11.15 1.96 -10.54
CA LYS A 67 -10.04 2.84 -10.91
C LYS A 67 -9.42 3.48 -9.65
N ILE A 68 -8.20 3.07 -9.32
CA ILE A 68 -7.43 3.67 -8.23
C ILE A 68 -7.28 5.17 -8.51
N PRO A 69 -7.67 6.06 -7.55
CA PRO A 69 -7.54 7.50 -7.71
C PRO A 69 -6.11 7.91 -8.06
N ASP A 70 -6.00 9.00 -8.81
CA ASP A 70 -4.70 9.63 -9.03
C ASP A 70 -4.31 10.37 -7.74
N TYR A 71 -3.08 10.20 -7.26
CA TYR A 71 -2.59 10.85 -6.03
C TYR A 71 -1.15 11.32 -6.20
N SER A 72 -0.66 12.17 -5.31
CA SER A 72 0.73 12.67 -5.36
C SER A 72 1.59 12.25 -4.17
N VAL A 73 2.85 11.93 -4.45
CA VAL A 73 3.87 11.70 -3.42
C VAL A 73 4.58 13.02 -3.10
N HIS A 74 4.51 13.42 -1.84
CA HIS A 74 5.15 14.63 -1.32
C HIS A 74 6.14 14.29 -0.20
N PRO A 75 7.32 14.94 -0.14
CA PRO A 75 8.09 14.95 1.08
C PRO A 75 7.50 16.03 2.02
N ARG A 76 6.60 15.69 2.95
CA ARG A 76 6.11 16.68 3.94
C ARG A 76 6.39 16.26 5.38
N HIS A 77 7.05 17.17 6.09
CA HIS A 77 7.38 17.12 7.52
C HIS A 77 6.23 17.71 8.36
N PRO A 78 6.06 17.29 9.63
CA PRO A 78 6.80 16.24 10.33
C PRO A 78 6.26 14.83 10.05
N TRP A 79 7.18 13.87 10.00
CA TRP A 79 6.90 12.46 9.76
C TRP A 79 6.60 11.74 11.08
N ASN A 80 5.36 11.26 11.26
CA ASN A 80 5.04 10.40 12.40
C ASN A 80 5.27 8.91 12.10
N ALA A 81 5.39 8.54 10.82
CA ALA A 81 5.57 7.16 10.34
C ALA A 81 6.43 7.10 9.07
N ILE A 82 6.69 5.88 8.57
CA ILE A 82 7.49 5.64 7.34
C ILE A 82 6.82 6.21 6.10
N ALA A 83 5.49 6.15 6.05
CA ALA A 83 4.66 6.87 5.12
C ALA A 83 3.35 7.27 5.82
N GLN A 84 2.61 8.19 5.21
CA GLN A 84 1.33 8.66 5.72
C GLN A 84 0.47 9.17 4.57
N THR A 85 -0.79 8.76 4.55
CA THR A 85 -1.78 9.24 3.58
C THR A 85 -2.58 10.42 4.14
N ASP A 86 -2.75 11.46 3.34
CA ASP A 86 -3.69 12.56 3.50
C ASP A 86 -4.79 12.37 2.44
N PRO A 87 -5.83 11.57 2.76
CA PRO A 87 -6.85 11.17 1.78
C PRO A 87 -7.72 12.37 1.36
N ALA A 88 -7.81 13.43 2.17
CA ALA A 88 -8.57 14.63 1.83
C ALA A 88 -7.94 15.45 0.69
N ASN A 89 -6.65 15.26 0.43
CA ASN A 89 -5.90 15.97 -0.60
C ASN A 89 -5.30 15.06 -1.67
N ASP A 90 -5.63 13.77 -1.67
CA ASP A 90 -5.05 12.74 -2.55
C ASP A 90 -3.51 12.77 -2.50
N ARG A 91 -2.95 12.77 -1.29
CA ARG A 91 -1.51 12.89 -1.06
C ARG A 91 -0.98 11.78 -0.19
N VAL A 92 0.20 11.30 -0.55
CA VAL A 92 0.98 10.38 0.26
C VAL A 92 2.31 11.01 0.57
N ALA A 93 2.67 11.02 1.84
CA ALA A 93 4.00 11.36 2.28
C ALA A 93 4.81 10.07 2.44
N ILE A 94 6.01 9.98 1.85
CA ILE A 94 6.92 8.83 2.03
C ILE A 94 8.29 9.31 2.51
N LYS A 95 8.84 8.67 3.57
CA LYS A 95 10.19 8.99 4.05
C LYS A 95 11.23 8.90 2.93
N PRO A 96 12.09 9.91 2.73
CA PRO A 96 13.05 9.92 1.63
C PRO A 96 14.02 8.74 1.58
N ALA A 97 14.36 8.17 2.75
CA ALA A 97 15.20 6.96 2.84
C ALA A 97 14.54 5.76 2.15
N ARG A 98 13.22 5.59 2.31
CA ARG A 98 12.46 4.51 1.67
C ARG A 98 12.54 4.61 0.14
N ILE A 99 12.45 5.83 -0.40
CA ILE A 99 12.59 6.08 -1.84
C ILE A 99 14.03 5.87 -2.31
N LYS A 100 15.03 6.26 -1.51
CA LYS A 100 16.45 6.10 -1.85
C LYS A 100 16.82 4.63 -2.03
N ASN A 101 16.29 3.75 -1.18
CA ASN A 101 16.57 2.31 -1.17
C ASN A 101 16.06 1.57 -2.42
N TRP A 102 15.27 2.23 -3.29
CA TRP A 102 14.96 1.68 -4.62
C TRP A 102 16.20 1.35 -5.46
N ASN A 103 17.33 2.01 -5.20
CA ASN A 103 18.60 1.78 -5.88
C ASN A 103 19.57 0.91 -5.06
N ALA A 104 19.10 0.28 -3.98
CA ALA A 104 19.91 -0.65 -3.22
C ALA A 104 20.24 -1.90 -4.05
N THR A 105 21.37 -2.54 -3.77
CA THR A 105 21.72 -3.83 -4.35
C THR A 105 20.85 -4.94 -3.78
N ASP A 106 20.50 -4.85 -2.48
CA ASP A 106 19.59 -5.79 -1.85
C ASP A 106 18.16 -5.55 -2.36
N LYS A 107 17.62 -6.58 -2.99
CA LYS A 107 16.26 -6.63 -3.50
C LYS A 107 15.21 -6.47 -2.40
N LYS A 108 15.43 -7.00 -1.19
CA LYS A 108 14.52 -6.81 -0.05
C LYS A 108 14.45 -5.34 0.36
N GLU A 109 15.57 -4.63 0.29
CA GLU A 109 15.56 -3.19 0.55
C GLU A 109 14.71 -2.41 -0.46
N ARG A 110 14.79 -2.78 -1.74
CA ARG A 110 13.97 -2.21 -2.82
C ARG A 110 12.48 -2.50 -2.64
N ALA A 111 12.15 -3.73 -2.26
CA ALA A 111 10.79 -4.24 -2.07
C ALA A 111 9.99 -3.43 -1.03
N ASN A 112 10.67 -2.85 -0.04
CA ASN A 112 10.00 -1.98 0.92
C ASN A 112 9.26 -0.79 0.26
N LEU A 113 9.75 -0.23 -0.85
CA LEU A 113 9.06 0.85 -1.54
C LEU A 113 7.78 0.35 -2.23
N ILE A 114 7.82 -0.86 -2.77
CA ILE A 114 6.66 -1.56 -3.34
C ILE A 114 5.59 -1.75 -2.26
N ASN A 115 5.98 -2.32 -1.11
CA ASN A 115 5.12 -2.48 0.06
C ASN A 115 4.48 -1.15 0.47
N THR A 116 5.31 -0.12 0.64
CA THR A 116 4.85 1.21 1.08
C THR A 116 3.85 1.81 0.10
N ILE A 117 4.11 1.76 -1.22
CA ILE A 117 3.20 2.32 -2.22
C ILE A 117 1.88 1.56 -2.21
N ALA A 118 1.91 0.24 -2.17
CA ALA A 118 0.70 -0.59 -2.14
C ALA A 118 -0.13 -0.35 -0.87
N HIS A 119 0.51 -0.26 0.30
CA HIS A 119 -0.13 0.05 1.59
C HIS A 119 -0.86 1.39 1.54
N GLU A 120 -0.16 2.47 1.20
CA GLU A 120 -0.75 3.82 1.18
C GLU A 120 -1.81 3.97 0.09
N THR A 121 -1.72 3.20 -1.00
CA THR A 121 -2.77 3.17 -2.02
C THR A 121 -4.11 2.68 -1.45
N MET A 122 -4.09 1.77 -0.47
CA MET A 122 -5.33 1.30 0.17
C MET A 122 -6.00 2.45 0.94
N HIS A 123 -5.23 3.26 1.64
CA HIS A 123 -5.73 4.45 2.35
C HIS A 123 -6.34 5.50 1.41
N ILE A 124 -5.78 5.64 0.21
CA ILE A 124 -6.35 6.48 -0.86
C ILE A 124 -7.67 5.89 -1.39
N LEU A 125 -7.74 4.56 -1.56
CA LEU A 125 -8.96 3.89 -2.03
C LEU A 125 -10.13 4.03 -1.05
N SER A 126 -9.84 3.98 0.26
CA SER A 126 -10.86 4.09 1.29
C SER A 126 -10.26 4.58 2.60
N GLY A 127 -10.75 5.71 3.11
CA GLY A 127 -10.42 6.18 4.46
C GLY A 127 -10.95 5.30 5.60
N SER A 128 -11.75 4.28 5.29
CA SER A 128 -12.16 3.26 6.27
C SER A 128 -11.03 2.28 6.58
N PHE A 129 -10.07 2.08 5.68
CA PHE A 129 -8.91 1.24 5.95
C PHE A 129 -8.00 1.98 6.94
N ARG A 130 -8.04 1.61 8.23
CA ARG A 130 -7.32 2.31 9.29
C ARG A 130 -6.27 1.41 9.92
N ASP A 131 -5.09 1.97 10.15
CA ASP A 131 -3.95 1.26 10.76
C ASP A 131 -3.94 1.31 12.30
N GLY A 132 -4.81 2.11 12.93
CA GLY A 132 -4.78 2.28 14.39
C GLY A 132 -5.00 0.96 15.14
N GLY A 133 -4.10 0.61 16.06
CA GLY A 133 -4.21 -0.59 16.91
C GLY A 133 -3.71 -1.90 16.27
N HIS A 134 -3.03 -1.81 15.13
CA HIS A 134 -2.45 -2.96 14.43
C HIS A 134 -1.28 -3.61 15.19
N GLY A 135 -0.82 -4.77 14.72
CA GLY A 135 0.30 -5.52 15.29
C GLY A 135 -0.05 -6.31 16.56
N THR A 136 -1.32 -6.42 16.89
CA THR A 136 -1.84 -7.21 18.03
C THR A 136 -2.32 -8.58 17.57
N THR A 137 -2.61 -9.47 18.52
CA THR A 137 -3.17 -10.80 18.22
C THR A 137 -4.55 -10.67 17.57
N GLU A 138 -5.33 -9.69 18.01
CA GLU A 138 -6.69 -9.42 17.57
C GLU A 138 -6.73 -8.67 16.24
N CYS A 139 -5.69 -7.87 15.95
CA CYS A 139 -5.53 -7.14 14.69
C CYS A 139 -4.15 -7.39 14.06
N PRO A 140 -3.91 -8.59 13.50
CA PRO A 140 -2.64 -8.91 12.87
C PRO A 140 -2.52 -8.20 11.52
N ASP A 141 -1.34 -7.62 11.27
CA ASP A 141 -1.02 -6.87 10.04
C ASP A 141 -1.38 -7.64 8.76
N ALA A 142 -1.14 -8.96 8.74
CA ALA A 142 -1.42 -9.80 7.58
C ALA A 142 -2.89 -9.85 7.17
N ARG A 143 -3.83 -9.52 8.08
CA ARG A 143 -5.28 -9.53 7.81
C ARG A 143 -5.84 -8.13 7.59
N LEU A 144 -5.16 -7.07 8.04
CA LEU A 144 -5.61 -5.70 7.82
C LEU A 144 -5.45 -5.34 6.35
N VAL A 145 -6.46 -4.75 5.71
CA VAL A 145 -6.44 -4.50 4.25
C VAL A 145 -5.19 -3.74 3.82
N SER A 146 -4.85 -2.63 4.50
CA SER A 146 -3.68 -1.80 4.17
C SER A 146 -2.37 -2.62 4.22
N TYR A 147 -2.05 -3.20 5.37
CA TYR A 147 -0.83 -3.96 5.58
C TYR A 147 -0.78 -5.27 4.78
N GLY A 148 -1.84 -6.06 4.82
CA GLY A 148 -1.86 -7.36 4.18
C GLY A 148 -1.83 -7.27 2.65
N ILE A 149 -2.44 -6.25 2.03
CA ILE A 149 -2.26 -5.98 0.60
C ILE A 149 -0.85 -5.48 0.32
N GLY A 150 -0.30 -4.58 1.15
CA GLY A 150 1.09 -4.13 1.02
C GLY A 150 2.10 -5.30 1.02
N ASN A 151 1.95 -6.20 2.00
CA ASN A 151 2.78 -7.40 2.15
C ASN A 151 2.60 -8.37 0.98
N LEU A 152 1.37 -8.59 0.53
CA LEU A 152 1.07 -9.47 -0.60
C LEU A 152 1.73 -8.95 -1.90
N VAL A 153 1.60 -7.65 -2.17
CA VAL A 153 2.21 -7.05 -3.38
C VAL A 153 3.74 -7.12 -3.31
N GLU A 154 4.33 -6.89 -2.13
CA GLU A 154 5.77 -7.05 -1.92
C GLU A 154 6.24 -8.49 -2.21
N GLU A 155 5.54 -9.49 -1.67
CA GLU A 155 5.84 -10.90 -1.85
C GLU A 155 5.83 -11.29 -3.35
N LEU A 156 4.78 -10.90 -4.08
CA LEU A 156 4.64 -11.17 -5.51
C LEU A 156 5.71 -10.44 -6.34
N TRP A 157 6.10 -9.24 -5.93
CA TRP A 157 7.20 -8.50 -6.57
C TRP A 157 8.53 -9.23 -6.37
N LEU A 158 8.79 -9.69 -5.14
CA LEU A 158 9.97 -10.46 -4.80
C LEU A 158 10.02 -11.78 -5.58
N ALA A 159 8.90 -12.45 -5.81
CA ALA A 159 8.87 -13.68 -6.60
C ALA A 159 9.17 -13.45 -8.10
N SER A 160 8.79 -12.29 -8.65
CA SER A 160 8.86 -12.01 -10.10
C SER A 160 10.13 -11.31 -10.59
N HIS A 161 11.00 -10.84 -9.69
CA HIS A 161 12.21 -10.06 -10.05
C HIS A 161 13.50 -10.67 -9.50
N PRO A 162 13.88 -11.93 -9.86
CA PRO A 162 14.99 -12.67 -9.26
C PRO A 162 16.29 -11.86 -9.12
#